data_AF-A0A8S4R0C4-F1
#
_entry.id   AF-A0A8S4R0C4-F1
#
_cell.length_a   1.000
_cell.length_b   1.000
_cell.length_c   1.000
_cell.angle_alpha   90.00
_cell.angle_beta   90.00
_cell.angle_gamma   90.00
#
_symmetry.space_group_name_H-M   'P 1'
#
loop_
_entity.id
_entity.type
_entity.pdbx_description
1 polymer ?
#
loop_
_entity_poly.entity_id
_entity_poly.type
_entity_poly.pdbx_seq_one_letter_code
_entity_poly.pdbx_strand_id
1 'polypeptide(L)'
;SFRVLKIQRRIYSANCALAYYLTQQWSFSNKNFINLRSKLLKEDEEQFYYEVEDIDRFNFYTNSCIGARRYLLKEKDEDLPAARVLYKRVAFFDKVVKCLFYACLLWWVLRSDFVQSLIDNVSS
;
A
#
# COMPACT_ATOMS: atom_id res chain seq x y z
N SER A 1 -14.91 -19.41 -10.37
CA SER A 1 -15.09 -18.02 -9.89
C SER A 1 -15.43 -17.83 -8.41
N PHE A 2 -16.22 -18.66 -7.72
CA PHE A 2 -16.71 -18.31 -6.36
C PHE A 2 -15.69 -18.35 -5.20
N ARG A 3 -14.55 -19.06 -5.34
CA ARG A 3 -13.57 -19.22 -4.25
C ARG A 3 -12.85 -17.89 -3.90
N VAL A 4 -12.51 -17.09 -4.91
CA VAL A 4 -11.83 -15.80 -4.71
C VAL A 4 -12.73 -14.80 -3.99
N LEU A 5 -14.02 -14.75 -4.36
CA LEU A 5 -15.00 -13.87 -3.71
C LEU A 5 -15.20 -14.20 -2.22
N LYS A 6 -15.19 -15.49 -1.86
CA LYS A 6 -15.27 -15.90 -0.44
C LYS A 6 -14.05 -15.44 0.36
N ILE A 7 -12.85 -15.55 -0.21
CA ILE A 7 -11.61 -15.09 0.43
C ILE A 7 -11.62 -13.57 0.58
N GLN A 8 -11.96 -12.85 -0.49
CA GLN A 8 -12.06 -11.39 -0.49
C GLN A 8 -13.05 -10.87 0.56
N ARG A 9 -14.22 -11.52 0.73
CA ARG A 9 -15.18 -11.16 1.79
C ARG A 9 -14.60 -11.33 3.19
N ARG A 10 -13.83 -12.39 3.45
CA ARG A 10 -13.18 -12.61 4.75
C ARG A 10 -12.11 -11.56 5.03
N ILE A 11 -11.28 -11.24 4.04
CA ILE A 11 -10.25 -10.19 4.14
C ILE A 11 -10.91 -8.83 4.40
N TYR A 12 -11.97 -8.51 3.65
CA TYR A 12 -12.71 -7.26 3.82
C TYR A 12 -13.30 -7.12 5.23
N SER A 13 -13.96 -8.17 5.74
CA SER A 13 -14.51 -8.14 7.10
C SER A 13 -13.42 -7.96 8.17
N ALA A 14 -12.26 -8.59 8.01
CA ALA A 14 -11.13 -8.42 8.93
C ALA A 14 -10.57 -6.99 8.87
N ASN A 15 -10.45 -6.42 7.67
CA ASN A 15 -10.02 -5.03 7.49
C ASN A 15 -11.00 -4.04 8.10
N CYS A 16 -12.32 -4.25 7.97
CA CYS A 16 -13.31 -3.38 8.63
C CYS A 16 -13.17 -3.39 10.15
N ALA A 17 -12.95 -4.56 10.75
CA ALA A 17 -12.71 -4.66 12.19
C ALA A 17 -11.40 -3.98 12.60
N LEU A 18 -10.33 -4.17 11.83
CA LEU A 18 -9.01 -3.59 12.09
C LEU A 18 -9.00 -2.07 11.91
N ALA A 19 -9.74 -1.55 10.93
CA ALA A 19 -9.80 -0.12 10.64
C ALA A 19 -10.21 0.70 11.87
N TYR A 20 -11.19 0.21 12.63
CA TYR A 20 -11.60 0.84 13.89
C TYR A 20 -10.42 1.03 14.85
N TYR A 21 -9.57 0.02 15.02
CA TYR A 21 -8.40 0.10 15.91
C TYR A 21 -7.26 0.96 15.34
N LEU A 22 -7.10 1.00 14.01
CA LEU A 22 -6.05 1.78 13.37
C LEU A 22 -6.38 3.27 13.31
N THR A 23 -7.65 3.65 13.18
CA THR A 23 -8.08 5.05 13.03
C THR A 23 -8.43 5.71 14.36
N GLN A 24 -8.75 4.93 15.40
CA GLN A 24 -9.02 5.46 16.73
C GLN A 24 -7.69 5.88 17.40
N GLN A 25 -7.14 7.02 16.98
CA GLN A 25 -5.98 7.61 17.64
C GLN A 25 -6.42 8.14 19.01
N TRP A 26 -5.90 7.52 20.06
CA TRP A 26 -5.99 8.08 21.41
C TRP A 26 -5.04 9.27 21.51
N SER A 27 -5.56 10.50 21.41
CA SER A 27 -4.76 11.70 21.68
C SER A 27 -4.60 11.87 23.19
N PHE A 28 -3.58 11.24 23.76
CA PHE A 28 -3.22 11.51 25.15
C PHE A 28 -2.58 12.90 25.24
N SER A 29 -3.30 13.86 25.83
CA SER A 29 -2.80 15.22 26.05
C SER A 29 -1.70 15.20 27.13
N ASN A 30 -0.45 14.99 26.71
CA ASN A 30 0.69 14.81 27.62
C ASN A 30 1.40 16.14 27.98
N LYS A 31 0.62 17.19 28.25
CA LYS A 31 1.15 18.54 28.50
C LYS A 31 2.10 18.61 29.70
N ASN A 32 1.79 17.87 30.76
CA ASN A 32 2.64 17.83 31.96
C ASN A 32 3.95 17.09 31.70
N PHE A 33 3.94 16.04 30.89
CA PHE A 33 5.13 15.27 30.53
C PHE A 33 6.09 16.10 29.67
N ILE A 34 5.54 16.85 28.69
CA ILE A 34 6.32 17.77 27.86
C ILE A 34 6.91 18.91 28.70
N ASN A 35 6.15 19.45 29.67
CA ASN A 35 6.63 20.51 30.56
C ASN A 35 7.62 20.01 31.62
N LEU A 36 7.66 18.71 31.89
CA LEU A 36 8.68 18.11 32.75
C LEU A 36 10.04 18.09 32.03
N ARG A 37 10.06 17.86 30.70
CA ARG A 37 11.27 17.88 29.88
C ARG A 37 12.02 19.22 29.93
N SER A 38 11.30 20.34 29.93
CA SER A 38 11.92 21.68 30.04
C SER A 38 12.43 22.03 31.44
N LYS A 39 12.05 21.24 32.45
CA LYS A 39 12.43 21.43 33.85
C LYS A 39 13.41 20.37 34.35
N LEU A 40 13.83 19.44 33.49
CA LEU A 40 14.76 18.38 33.84
C LEU A 40 16.15 18.98 34.07
N LEU A 41 16.83 18.57 35.14
CA LEU A 41 18.22 18.92 35.36
C LEU A 41 19.11 18.14 34.37
N LYS A 42 20.22 18.74 33.96
CA LYS A 42 21.18 18.12 33.04
C LYS A 42 21.74 16.78 33.54
N GLU A 43 21.78 16.58 34.85
CA GLU A 43 22.25 15.35 35.50
C GLU A 43 21.24 14.19 35.36
N ASP A 44 19.95 14.49 35.32
CA ASP A 44 18.87 13.51 35.16
C ASP A 44 18.51 13.30 33.67
N GLU A 45 19.03 14.15 32.78
CA GLU A 45 18.77 14.10 31.35
C GLU A 45 19.28 12.78 30.74
N GLU A 46 20.46 12.31 31.09
CA GLU A 46 20.96 11.02 30.58
C GLU A 46 20.09 9.81 30.94
N GLN A 47 19.39 9.84 32.09
CA GLN A 47 18.58 8.71 32.55
C GLN A 47 17.12 8.78 32.07
N PHE A 48 16.58 9.98 31.89
CA PHE A 48 15.15 10.19 31.64
C PHE A 48 14.83 10.91 30.32
N TYR A 49 15.83 11.40 29.58
CA TYR A 49 15.61 12.04 28.29
C TYR A 49 15.24 10.99 27.24
N TYR A 50 14.08 11.19 26.62
CA TYR A 50 13.56 10.37 25.54
C TYR A 50 13.55 11.23 24.27
N GLU A 51 14.48 10.96 23.35
CA GLU A 51 14.56 11.71 22.09
C GLU A 51 13.65 11.05 21.05
N VAL A 52 12.41 11.53 20.98
CA VAL A 52 11.43 11.03 20.00
C VAL A 52 11.46 11.84 18.71
N GLU A 53 12.08 13.01 18.72
CA GLU A 53 12.25 13.83 17.52
C GLU A 53 13.27 13.26 16.52
N ASP A 54 14.30 12.54 16.97
CA ASP A 54 15.38 12.01 16.10
C ASP A 54 15.11 10.59 15.58
N ILE A 55 13.92 10.03 15.86
CA ILE A 55 13.53 8.74 15.32
C ILE A 55 13.24 8.89 13.83
N ASP A 56 14.07 8.28 12.98
CA ASP A 56 13.76 8.12 11.56
C ASP A 56 12.45 7.33 11.42
N ARG A 57 11.36 8.09 11.23
CA ARG A 57 10.02 7.55 11.03
C ARG A 57 10.02 6.50 9.92
N PHE A 58 10.81 6.70 8.85
CA PHE A 58 10.83 5.77 7.73
C PHE A 58 11.38 4.40 8.15
N ASN A 59 12.51 4.37 8.85
CA ASN A 59 13.09 3.13 9.36
C ASN A 59 12.18 2.47 10.41
N PHE A 60 11.61 3.25 11.33
CA PHE A 60 10.67 2.72 12.33
C PHE A 60 9.47 2.02 11.70
N TYR A 61 8.82 2.64 10.71
CA TYR A 61 7.69 2.02 9.99
C TYR A 61 8.14 0.81 9.17
N THR A 62 9.30 0.89 8.51
CA THR A 62 9.84 -0.24 7.74
C THR A 62 10.07 -1.45 8.63
N ASN A 63 10.74 -1.26 9.77
CA ASN A 63 11.05 -2.34 10.69
C ASN A 63 9.79 -2.89 11.37
N SER A 64 8.80 -2.02 11.65
CA SER A 64 7.47 -2.43 12.14
C SER A 64 6.73 -3.30 11.13
N CYS A 65 6.75 -2.95 9.84
CA CYS A 65 6.15 -3.76 8.78
C CYS A 65 6.86 -5.13 8.63
N ILE A 66 8.19 -5.17 8.73
CA ILE A 66 8.96 -6.42 8.70
C ILE A 66 8.60 -7.28 9.92
N GLY A 67 8.54 -6.69 11.12
CA GLY A 67 8.14 -7.39 12.34
C GLY A 67 6.72 -7.94 12.25
N ALA A 68 5.77 -7.13 11.77
CA ALA A 68 4.39 -7.58 11.54
C ALA A 68 4.35 -8.79 10.58
N ARG A 69 5.09 -8.72 9.47
CA ARG A 69 5.17 -9.81 8.50
C ARG A 69 5.74 -11.10 9.11
N ARG A 70 6.81 -10.99 9.89
CA ARG A 70 7.50 -12.14 10.48
C ARG A 70 6.73 -12.75 11.67
N TYR A 71 6.16 -11.92 12.54
CA TYR A 71 5.56 -12.38 13.80
C TYR A 71 4.04 -12.51 13.76
N LEU A 72 3.31 -11.59 13.11
CA LEU A 72 1.84 -11.66 13.01
C LEU A 72 1.40 -12.59 11.88
N LEU A 73 2.01 -12.43 10.70
CA LEU A 73 1.65 -13.23 9.52
C LEU A 73 2.41 -14.56 9.43
N LYS A 74 3.46 -14.74 10.24
CA LYS A 74 4.33 -15.94 10.25
C LYS A 74 4.89 -16.27 8.85
N GLU A 75 5.07 -15.26 8.00
CA GLU A 75 5.69 -15.44 6.68
C GLU A 75 7.20 -15.63 6.86
N LYS A 76 7.81 -16.57 6.11
CA LYS A 76 9.26 -16.73 6.14
C LYS A 76 9.90 -15.60 5.33
N ASP A 77 11.03 -15.07 5.80
CA ASP A 77 11.78 -14.02 5.08
C ASP A 77 12.24 -14.49 3.68
N GLU A 78 12.37 -15.81 3.51
CA GLU A 78 12.67 -16.49 2.24
C GLU A 78 11.56 -16.37 1.17
N ASP A 79 10.33 -15.97 1.55
CA ASP A 79 9.21 -15.81 0.60
C ASP A 79 9.21 -14.45 -0.11
N LEU A 80 10.04 -13.49 0.31
CA LEU A 80 10.19 -12.19 -0.35
C LEU A 80 10.53 -12.30 -1.86
N PRO A 81 11.55 -13.09 -2.27
CA PRO A 81 11.86 -13.26 -3.69
C PRO A 81 10.71 -13.93 -4.45
N ALA A 82 10.03 -14.91 -3.86
CA ALA A 82 8.91 -15.61 -4.50
C ALA A 82 7.72 -14.66 -4.72
N ALA A 83 7.37 -13.85 -3.72
CA ALA A 83 6.34 -12.82 -3.84
C ALA A 83 6.67 -11.79 -4.93
N ARG A 84 7.95 -11.38 -5.02
CA ARG A 84 8.41 -10.45 -6.06
C ARG A 84 8.31 -11.06 -7.47
N VAL A 85 8.60 -12.35 -7.64
CA VAL A 85 8.42 -13.06 -8.92
C VAL A 85 6.95 -13.18 -9.30
N LEU A 86 6.08 -13.53 -8.35
CA LEU A 86 4.64 -13.57 -8.57
C LEU A 86 4.10 -12.20 -9.00
N TYR A 87 4.49 -11.14 -8.29
CA TYR A 87 4.12 -9.77 -8.63
C TYR A 87 4.56 -9.39 -10.05
N LYS A 88 5.80 -9.68 -10.43
CA LYS A 88 6.30 -9.45 -11.79
C LYS A 88 5.47 -10.17 -12.85
N ARG A 89 5.09 -11.42 -12.59
CA ARG A 89 4.22 -12.20 -13.50
C ARG A 89 2.85 -11.54 -13.66
N VAL A 90 2.21 -11.19 -12.55
CA VAL A 90 0.89 -10.52 -12.58
C VAL A 90 0.97 -9.18 -13.30
N ALA A 91 2.02 -8.39 -13.05
CA ALA A 91 2.24 -7.11 -13.74
C ALA A 91 2.48 -7.26 -15.25
N PHE A 92 3.17 -8.33 -15.66
CA PHE A 92 3.33 -8.65 -17.07
C PHE A 92 1.99 -8.99 -17.73
N PHE A 93 1.19 -9.85 -17.11
CA PHE A 93 -0.15 -10.19 -17.61
C PHE A 93 -1.05 -8.96 -17.70
N ASP A 94 -1.05 -8.08 -16.70
CA ASP A 94 -1.83 -6.85 -16.70
C ASP A 94 -1.47 -5.95 -17.89
N LYS A 95 -0.17 -5.79 -18.19
CA LYS A 95 0.29 -5.06 -19.38
C LYS A 95 -0.19 -5.70 -20.67
N VAL A 96 -0.06 -7.02 -20.80
CA VAL A 96 -0.50 -7.75 -22.00
C VAL A 96 -2.01 -7.58 -22.22
N VAL A 97 -2.81 -7.74 -21.17
CA VAL A 97 -4.27 -7.57 -21.23
C VAL A 97 -4.64 -6.16 -21.64
N LYS A 98 -4.01 -5.13 -21.07
CA LYS A 98 -4.23 -3.73 -21.45
C LYS A 98 -3.84 -3.49 -22.90
N CYS A 99 -2.68 -3.96 -23.35
CA CYS A 99 -2.25 -3.83 -24.74
C CYS A 99 -3.25 -4.47 -25.71
N LEU A 100 -3.70 -5.69 -25.43
CA LEU A 100 -4.71 -6.37 -26.25
C LEU A 100 -6.04 -5.62 -26.24
N PHE A 101 -6.48 -5.13 -25.07
CA PHE A 101 -7.71 -4.36 -24.95
C PHE A 101 -7.66 -3.08 -25.78
N TYR A 102 -6.59 -2.29 -25.68
CA TYR A 102 -6.42 -1.09 -26.49
C TYR A 102 -6.27 -1.39 -27.98
N ALA A 103 -5.57 -2.47 -28.36
CA ALA A 103 -5.45 -2.88 -29.76
C ALA A 103 -6.82 -3.28 -30.34
N CYS A 104 -7.62 -4.05 -29.60
CA CYS A 104 -8.98 -4.41 -29.99
C CYS A 104 -9.89 -3.18 -30.11
N LEU A 105 -9.81 -2.25 -29.15
CA LEU A 105 -10.57 -1.00 -29.20
C LEU A 105 -10.16 -0.15 -30.40
N LEU A 106 -8.85 0.04 -30.64
CA LEU A 106 -8.36 0.79 -31.78
C LEU A 106 -8.81 0.14 -33.09
N TRP A 107 -8.70 -1.19 -33.22
CA TRP A 107 -9.16 -1.90 -34.40
C TRP A 107 -10.67 -1.76 -34.62
N TRP A 108 -11.47 -1.86 -33.56
CA TRP A 108 -12.91 -1.67 -33.63
C TRP A 108 -13.29 -0.24 -34.04
N VAL A 109 -12.61 0.76 -33.50
CA VAL A 109 -12.81 2.18 -33.85
C VAL A 109 -12.41 2.45 -35.29
N LEU A 110 -11.25 1.97 -35.74
CA LEU A 110 -10.81 2.12 -37.14
C LEU A 110 -11.74 1.41 -38.13
N ARG A 111 -12.34 0.29 -37.73
CA ARG A 111 -13.32 -0.43 -38.54
C ARG A 111 -14.72 0.20 -38.52
N SER A 112 -14.99 1.15 -37.62
CA SER A 112 -16.30 1.79 -37.58
C SER A 112 -16.57 2.59 -38.85
N ASP A 113 -17.80 2.49 -39.38
CA ASP A 113 -18.19 3.13 -40.64
C ASP A 113 -18.01 4.66 -40.60
N PHE A 114 -18.14 5.25 -39.41
CA PHE A 114 -17.87 6.66 -39.15
C PHE A 114 -16.41 7.03 -39.48
N VAL A 115 -15.44 6.27 -38.97
CA VAL A 115 -14.02 6.55 -39.20
C VAL A 115 -13.63 6.31 -40.67
N GLN A 116 -14.20 5.28 -41.31
CA GLN A 116 -14.00 5.04 -42.74
C GLN A 116 -14.49 6.24 -43.57
N SER A 117 -15.68 6.77 -43.26
CA SER A 117 -16.21 7.94 -43.97
C SER A 117 -15.36 9.21 -43.79
N LEU A 118 -14.66 9.37 -42.66
CA LEU A 118 -13.74 10.48 -42.43
C LEU A 118 -12.44 10.33 -43.22
N ILE A 119 -11.89 9.11 -43.29
CA ILE A 119 -10.68 8.82 -44.07
C ILE A 119 -10.92 9.09 -45.56
N ASP A 120 -12.06 8.63 -46.08
CA ASP A 120 -12.41 8.78 -47.50
C ASP A 120 -12.58 10.27 -47.87
N ASN A 121 -13.23 11.08 -47.01
CA ASN A 121 -13.41 12.53 -47.22
C ASN A 121 -12.11 13.33 -47.18
N VAL A 122 -11.08 12.87 -46.46
CA VAL A 122 -9.76 13.54 -46.40
C VAL A 122 -8.89 13.16 -47.60
N SER A 123 -9.17 12.03 -48.25
CA SER A 123 -8.40 11.52 -49.40
C SER A 123 -8.88 12.02 -50.77
N SER A 124 -10.02 12.69 -50.83
CA SER A 124 -10.59 13.33 -52.03
C SER A 124 -10.28 14.81 -52.10
#